data_AF-A0A3D6DYA2-F1
#
_entry.id   AF-A0A3D6DYA2-F1
#
_cell.length_a   1.000
_cell.length_b   1.000
_cell.length_c   1.000
_cell.angle_alpha   90.00
_cell.angle_beta   90.00
_cell.angle_gamma   90.00
#
_symmetry.space_group_name_H-M   'P 1'
#
loop_
_entity.id
_entity.type
_entity.pdbx_description
1 polymer ?
#
loop_
_entity_poly.entity_id
_entity_poly.type
_entity_poly.pdbx_seq_one_letter_code
_entity_poly.pdbx_strand_id
1 'polypeptide(L)'
;MRHNSLIIAAVAAALLPMPAAAQFAAGMQSGMGQGMYGTGPGSAGMGAGMHGGKRHQAMHGPADCSKSANPEQCAARQEAHRKVFEACKDQVGSARRQCMQEQAQKTDCTQARDAQQCQARKQAYAACASQSGAKFPSCVQQRLPSAACSTATDAALCAQHEKARTLCADRNGPDHLQCLRDVLAPGK
;
A
#
# COMPACT_ATOMS: atom_id res chain seq x y z
N MET A 1 -23.49 -58.37 15.85
CA MET A 1 -22.89 -59.25 16.88
C MET A 1 -21.39 -59.00 16.92
N ARG A 2 -20.83 -58.75 18.14
CA ARG A 2 -19.45 -59.07 18.59
C ARG A 2 -18.27 -58.27 17.95
N HIS A 3 -17.28 -57.67 18.63
CA HIS A 3 -16.82 -57.61 20.04
C HIS A 3 -16.04 -56.31 20.35
N ASN A 4 -16.01 -55.95 21.64
CA ASN A 4 -15.14 -55.00 22.34
C ASN A 4 -13.63 -55.18 22.08
N SER A 5 -12.85 -54.09 22.23
CA SER A 5 -11.66 -54.06 23.11
C SER A 5 -11.24 -52.62 23.43
N LEU A 6 -11.37 -52.25 24.71
CA LEU A 6 -10.79 -51.08 25.38
C LEU A 6 -9.35 -51.41 25.78
N ILE A 7 -8.40 -50.51 25.56
CA ILE A 7 -7.11 -50.53 26.27
C ILE A 7 -6.93 -49.18 26.95
N ILE A 8 -7.03 -49.24 28.28
CA ILE A 8 -6.74 -48.19 29.25
C ILE A 8 -5.26 -48.33 29.60
N ALA A 9 -4.48 -47.26 29.45
CA ALA A 9 -3.15 -47.16 30.04
C ALA A 9 -3.11 -45.92 30.94
N ALA A 10 -3.17 -46.16 32.24
CA ALA A 10 -3.01 -45.18 33.30
C ALA A 10 -1.59 -45.32 33.89
N VAL A 11 -0.80 -44.25 33.94
CA VAL A 11 0.41 -44.11 34.76
C VAL A 11 0.55 -42.62 35.09
N ALA A 12 0.05 -42.17 36.25
CA ALA A 12 0.70 -42.10 37.57
C ALA A 12 1.33 -40.70 37.82
N ALA A 13 0.69 -39.98 38.75
CA ALA A 13 1.12 -38.70 39.28
C ALA A 13 2.32 -38.87 40.22
N ALA A 14 3.28 -37.95 40.13
CA ALA A 14 4.26 -37.70 41.20
C ALA A 14 4.27 -36.21 41.52
N LEU A 15 3.86 -35.89 42.74
CA LEU A 15 3.93 -34.59 43.42
C LEU A 15 5.32 -34.40 44.04
N LEU A 16 5.62 -33.12 44.35
CA LEU A 16 6.57 -32.54 45.35
C LEU A 16 7.62 -31.59 44.71
N PRO A 17 8.17 -30.57 45.44
CA PRO A 17 7.54 -29.36 46.01
C PRO A 17 8.29 -28.05 45.64
N MET A 18 7.73 -26.88 45.99
CA MET A 18 8.29 -25.52 45.79
C MET A 18 9.52 -25.19 46.66
N PRO A 19 10.31 -24.15 46.30
CA PRO A 19 10.32 -22.90 47.07
C PRO A 19 10.24 -21.65 46.15
N ALA A 20 9.29 -20.74 46.37
CA ALA A 20 9.29 -19.62 47.33
C ALA A 20 9.93 -18.31 46.80
N ALA A 21 9.02 -17.42 46.37
CA ALA A 21 8.99 -15.96 46.53
C ALA A 21 10.17 -15.04 46.08
N ALA A 22 9.87 -14.17 45.11
CA ALA A 22 10.01 -12.70 45.17
C ALA A 22 9.32 -12.12 43.91
N GLN A 23 8.05 -11.73 43.95
CA GLN A 23 7.54 -10.37 44.25
C GLN A 23 8.15 -9.24 43.40
N PHE A 24 7.46 -8.89 42.30
CA PHE A 24 7.15 -7.50 41.92
C PHE A 24 5.78 -7.57 41.20
N ALA A 25 4.66 -7.47 41.93
CA ALA A 25 3.87 -6.24 42.13
C ALA A 25 3.68 -5.48 40.79
N ALA A 26 2.54 -5.72 40.11
CA ALA A 26 1.29 -4.93 40.23
C ALA A 26 1.34 -3.67 39.34
N GLY A 27 0.32 -3.28 38.58
CA GLY A 27 -1.06 -3.75 38.47
C GLY A 27 -1.50 -3.71 37.01
N MET A 28 -2.62 -4.40 36.71
CA MET A 28 -3.93 -3.77 36.47
C MET A 28 -3.98 -3.06 35.11
N GLN A 29 -5.00 -3.19 34.28
CA GLN A 29 -6.25 -3.94 34.24
C GLN A 29 -6.90 -3.45 32.94
N SER A 30 -7.82 -4.22 32.36
CA SER A 30 -8.87 -3.76 31.42
C SER A 30 -8.36 -3.14 30.12
N GLY A 31 -8.53 -3.78 28.97
CA GLY A 31 -9.87 -3.99 28.41
C GLY A 31 -10.43 -2.66 27.93
N MET A 32 -10.37 -2.40 26.63
CA MET A 32 -11.35 -1.65 25.83
C MET A 32 -10.83 -1.58 24.39
N GLY A 33 -11.60 -2.18 23.47
CA GLY A 33 -11.63 -1.65 22.12
C GLY A 33 -12.21 -0.25 22.16
N GLN A 34 -11.80 0.62 21.23
CA GLN A 34 -12.61 1.62 20.55
C GLN A 34 -11.68 2.53 19.74
N GLY A 35 -12.11 2.83 18.51
CA GLY A 35 -11.48 3.85 17.69
C GLY A 35 -11.50 5.21 18.38
N MET A 36 -10.45 5.98 18.17
CA MET A 36 -10.46 7.40 18.47
C MET A 36 -9.56 8.12 17.47
N TYR A 37 -10.18 8.60 16.40
CA TYR A 37 -9.83 9.86 15.77
C TYR A 37 -9.87 10.93 16.86
N GLY A 38 -8.71 11.47 17.24
CA GLY A 38 -8.58 12.38 18.36
C GLY A 38 -7.48 13.39 18.12
N THR A 39 -7.89 14.53 17.59
CA THR A 39 -7.21 15.83 17.62
C THR A 39 -6.63 16.15 19.00
N GLY A 40 -5.36 16.55 19.05
CA GLY A 40 -4.70 17.11 20.23
C GLY A 40 -3.67 18.19 19.85
N PRO A 41 -3.42 19.18 20.72
CA PRO A 41 -2.97 20.51 20.33
C PRO A 41 -1.46 20.73 20.52
N GLY A 42 -0.87 21.52 19.62
CA GLY A 42 0.21 22.46 19.90
C GLY A 42 1.57 21.91 20.33
N SER A 43 2.52 21.94 19.41
CA SER A 43 3.90 22.32 19.73
C SER A 43 4.47 23.13 18.58
N ALA A 44 4.57 24.44 18.78
CA ALA A 44 5.28 25.36 17.92
C ALA A 44 6.77 25.00 17.94
N GLY A 45 7.27 24.48 16.81
CA GLY A 45 8.70 24.33 16.55
C GLY A 45 9.06 25.20 15.36
N MET A 46 9.51 26.42 15.63
CA MET A 46 10.15 27.27 14.64
C MET A 46 11.50 26.65 14.25
N GLY A 47 11.66 26.34 12.96
CA GLY A 47 12.90 25.85 12.40
C GLY A 47 12.98 26.23 10.92
N ALA A 48 13.54 27.40 10.64
CA ALA A 48 13.98 27.79 9.32
C ALA A 48 15.23 26.98 8.95
N GLY A 49 15.18 26.22 7.86
CA GLY A 49 16.32 25.43 7.40
C GLY A 49 16.00 24.40 6.32
N MET A 50 16.16 24.83 5.07
CA MET A 50 16.92 24.15 4.01
C MET A 50 16.73 22.62 3.81
N HIS A 51 16.02 22.27 2.74
CA HIS A 51 16.16 21.06 1.91
C HIS A 51 16.55 19.74 2.59
N GLY A 52 15.55 19.00 3.08
CA GLY A 52 15.77 17.63 3.57
C GLY A 52 14.52 16.93 4.11
N GLY A 53 13.37 17.10 3.47
CA GLY A 53 12.09 16.63 4.00
C GLY A 53 11.96 15.10 4.01
N LYS A 54 12.07 14.51 5.21
CA LYS A 54 11.51 13.19 5.52
C LYS A 54 10.03 13.22 5.16
N ARG A 55 9.64 12.51 4.11
CA ARG A 55 8.23 12.28 3.74
C ARG A 55 7.61 11.35 4.78
N HIS A 56 7.32 11.87 5.96
CA HIS A 56 6.19 11.38 6.72
C HIS A 56 5.00 11.43 5.76
N GLN A 57 4.39 10.28 5.49
CA GLN A 57 3.10 10.21 4.81
C GLN A 57 2.07 10.89 5.69
N ALA A 58 2.13 12.21 5.80
CA ALA A 58 0.96 13.00 6.10
C ALA A 58 -0.03 12.62 5.00
N MET A 59 -1.26 12.29 5.39
CA MET A 59 -2.38 12.18 4.47
C MET A 59 -2.50 13.53 3.77
N HIS A 60 -1.76 13.72 2.68
CA HIS A 60 -1.73 14.97 1.96
C HIS A 60 -3.14 15.15 1.41
N GLY A 61 -3.81 16.21 1.87
CA GLY A 61 -5.03 16.69 1.24
C GLY A 61 -4.80 16.93 -0.27
N PRO A 62 -5.87 17.19 -1.04
CA PRO A 62 -5.76 17.45 -2.47
C PRO A 62 -4.62 18.42 -2.76
N ALA A 63 -3.76 18.07 -3.72
CA ALA A 63 -2.62 18.92 -4.06
C ALA A 63 -3.09 20.32 -4.43
N ASP A 64 -2.40 21.35 -3.97
CA ASP A 64 -2.72 22.73 -4.37
C ASP A 64 -2.29 22.94 -5.83
N CYS A 65 -3.24 22.79 -6.77
CA CYS A 65 -2.95 22.85 -8.20
C CYS A 65 -2.39 24.20 -8.67
N SER A 66 -2.66 25.28 -7.91
CA SER A 66 -2.12 26.62 -8.21
C SER A 66 -0.59 26.66 -8.15
N LYS A 67 0.04 25.73 -7.42
CA LYS A 67 1.49 25.64 -7.24
C LYS A 67 2.15 24.64 -8.21
N SER A 68 1.38 24.02 -9.09
CA SER A 68 1.90 23.02 -10.03
C SER A 68 2.42 23.69 -11.32
N ALA A 69 3.37 23.04 -11.99
CA ALA A 69 3.90 23.51 -13.27
C ALA A 69 2.83 23.57 -14.39
N ASN A 70 1.71 22.86 -14.22
CA ASN A 70 0.56 22.93 -15.11
C ASN A 70 -0.74 22.85 -14.28
N PRO A 71 -1.29 24.01 -13.84
CA PRO A 71 -2.47 24.08 -12.99
C PRO A 71 -3.72 23.47 -13.60
N GLU A 72 -3.95 23.69 -14.91
CA GLU A 72 -5.12 23.15 -15.61
C GLU A 72 -5.09 21.63 -15.67
N GLN A 73 -3.94 21.04 -16.03
CA GLN A 73 -3.79 19.58 -16.04
C GLN A 73 -3.93 18.99 -14.63
N CYS A 74 -3.44 19.68 -13.61
CA CYS A 74 -3.61 19.26 -12.23
C CYS A 74 -5.10 19.25 -11.84
N ALA A 75 -5.82 20.34 -12.13
CA ALA A 75 -7.25 20.46 -11.82
C ALA A 75 -8.08 19.40 -12.57
N ALA A 76 -7.83 19.20 -13.86
CA ALA A 76 -8.49 18.17 -14.67
C ALA A 76 -8.27 16.76 -14.09
N ARG A 77 -7.04 16.45 -13.65
CA ARG A 77 -6.73 15.18 -12.97
C ARG A 77 -7.51 15.07 -11.65
N GLN A 78 -7.54 16.12 -10.84
CA GLN A 78 -8.27 16.09 -9.56
C GLN A 78 -9.76 15.87 -9.78
N GLU A 79 -10.34 16.54 -10.76
CA GLU A 79 -11.75 16.36 -11.10
C GLU A 79 -12.04 14.93 -11.57
N ALA A 80 -11.19 14.37 -12.45
CA ALA A 80 -11.32 12.99 -12.90
C ALA A 80 -11.24 11.99 -11.72
N HIS A 81 -10.27 12.18 -10.82
CA HIS A 81 -10.18 11.36 -9.60
C HIS A 81 -11.42 11.50 -8.72
N ARG A 82 -11.91 12.73 -8.51
CA ARG A 82 -13.13 12.99 -7.73
C ARG A 82 -14.33 12.27 -8.34
N LYS A 83 -14.56 12.36 -9.65
CA LYS A 83 -15.66 11.67 -10.34
C LYS A 83 -15.62 10.15 -10.11
N VAL A 84 -14.44 9.55 -10.21
CA VAL A 84 -14.26 8.10 -9.95
C VAL A 84 -14.53 7.76 -8.48
N PHE A 85 -14.05 8.59 -7.54
CA PHE A 85 -14.31 8.37 -6.12
C PHE A 85 -15.79 8.52 -5.77
N GLU A 86 -16.47 9.53 -6.30
CA GLU A 86 -17.92 9.73 -6.13
C GLU A 86 -18.72 8.56 -6.71
N ALA A 87 -18.38 8.09 -7.91
CA ALA A 87 -19.06 6.95 -8.54
C ALA A 87 -18.95 5.65 -7.74
N CYS A 88 -17.90 5.49 -6.95
CA CYS A 88 -17.64 4.29 -6.14
C CYS A 88 -17.79 4.55 -4.63
N LYS A 89 -18.38 5.67 -4.21
CA LYS A 89 -18.38 6.12 -2.80
C LYS A 89 -19.17 5.19 -1.87
N ASP A 90 -20.26 4.63 -2.39
CA ASP A 90 -21.19 3.78 -1.63
C ASP A 90 -20.72 2.31 -1.60
N GLN A 91 -19.61 2.00 -2.29
CA GLN A 91 -19.00 0.68 -2.32
C GLN A 91 -17.93 0.56 -1.23
N VAL A 92 -17.79 -0.62 -0.63
CA VAL A 92 -16.76 -0.91 0.37
C VAL A 92 -15.97 -2.18 0.02
N GLY A 93 -14.79 -2.36 0.65
CA GLY A 93 -14.02 -3.59 0.52
C GLY A 93 -13.68 -3.98 -0.92
N SER A 94 -13.98 -5.24 -1.29
CA SER A 94 -13.76 -5.79 -2.64
C SER A 94 -14.62 -5.11 -3.70
N ALA A 95 -15.89 -4.80 -3.39
CA ALA A 95 -16.81 -4.16 -4.33
C ALA A 95 -16.30 -2.77 -4.74
N ARG A 96 -15.76 -1.99 -3.79
CA ARG A 96 -15.12 -0.69 -4.10
C ARG A 96 -13.95 -0.85 -5.06
N ARG A 97 -13.10 -1.86 -4.82
CA ARG A 97 -11.92 -2.11 -5.67
C ARG A 97 -12.34 -2.49 -7.10
N GLN A 98 -13.35 -3.34 -7.25
CA GLN A 98 -13.91 -3.71 -8.56
C GLN A 98 -14.49 -2.48 -9.27
N CYS A 99 -15.29 -1.66 -8.59
CA CYS A 99 -15.79 -0.41 -9.13
C CYS A 99 -14.65 0.50 -9.63
N MET A 100 -13.59 0.68 -8.84
CA MET A 100 -12.43 1.50 -9.27
C MET A 100 -11.72 0.92 -10.50
N GLN A 101 -11.62 -0.41 -10.61
CA GLN A 101 -11.03 -1.07 -11.78
C GLN A 101 -11.89 -0.86 -13.04
N GLU A 102 -13.21 -0.96 -12.92
CA GLU A 102 -14.15 -0.68 -14.01
C GLU A 102 -14.09 0.79 -14.44
N GLN A 103 -14.02 1.73 -13.49
CA GLN A 103 -13.86 3.15 -13.78
C GLN A 103 -12.53 3.45 -14.50
N ALA A 104 -11.45 2.74 -14.15
CA ALA A 104 -10.18 2.86 -14.85
C ALA A 104 -10.30 2.44 -16.33
N GLN A 105 -11.15 1.46 -16.66
CA GLN A 105 -11.42 1.09 -18.06
C GLN A 105 -12.20 2.17 -18.82
N LYS A 106 -12.97 3.00 -18.13
CA LYS A 106 -13.75 4.11 -18.71
C LYS A 106 -12.97 5.42 -18.81
N THR A 107 -11.75 5.47 -18.24
CA THR A 107 -10.93 6.68 -18.26
C THR A 107 -10.52 7.04 -19.69
N ASP A 108 -10.71 8.31 -20.05
CA ASP A 108 -10.21 8.88 -21.30
C ASP A 108 -8.72 9.18 -21.19
N CYS A 109 -7.92 8.46 -21.96
CA CYS A 109 -6.46 8.62 -21.95
C CYS A 109 -5.98 9.82 -22.76
N THR A 110 -6.81 10.45 -23.58
CA THR A 110 -6.41 11.63 -24.36
C THR A 110 -6.15 12.85 -23.47
N GLN A 111 -6.80 12.90 -22.31
CA GLN A 111 -6.62 13.94 -21.30
C GLN A 111 -5.48 13.63 -20.30
N ALA A 112 -4.85 12.46 -20.41
CA ALA A 112 -3.74 12.11 -19.55
C ALA A 112 -2.46 12.85 -19.96
N ARG A 113 -1.59 13.16 -18.98
CA ARG A 113 -0.25 13.72 -19.25
C ARG A 113 0.55 12.83 -20.21
N ASP A 114 0.34 11.52 -20.11
CA ASP A 114 0.95 10.51 -20.95
C ASP A 114 -0.14 9.53 -21.41
N ALA A 115 -0.62 9.76 -22.64
CA ALA A 115 -1.69 8.96 -23.23
C ALA A 115 -1.25 7.50 -23.44
N GLN A 116 0.00 7.27 -23.83
CA GLN A 116 0.54 5.93 -24.08
C GLN A 116 0.62 5.14 -22.77
N GLN A 117 1.12 5.75 -21.70
CA GLN A 117 1.15 5.12 -20.37
C GLN A 117 -0.27 4.81 -19.88
N CYS A 118 -1.21 5.74 -20.06
CA CYS A 118 -2.60 5.51 -19.68
C CYS A 118 -3.20 4.32 -20.42
N GLN A 119 -3.02 4.23 -21.74
CA GLN A 119 -3.50 3.12 -22.57
C GLN A 119 -2.86 1.79 -22.15
N ALA A 120 -1.55 1.77 -21.95
CA ALA A 120 -0.83 0.58 -21.49
C ALA A 120 -1.37 0.08 -20.14
N ARG A 121 -1.69 1.00 -19.22
CA ARG A 121 -2.28 0.66 -17.92
C ARG A 121 -3.70 0.10 -18.04
N LYS A 122 -4.53 0.65 -18.94
CA LYS A 122 -5.87 0.10 -19.22
C LYS A 122 -5.79 -1.32 -19.77
N GLN A 123 -4.88 -1.56 -20.71
CA GLN A 123 -4.64 -2.90 -21.28
C GLN A 123 -4.19 -3.90 -20.20
N ALA A 124 -3.25 -3.50 -19.33
CA ALA A 124 -2.82 -4.34 -18.22
C ALA A 124 -3.96 -4.63 -17.24
N TYR A 125 -4.80 -3.64 -16.92
CA TYR A 125 -5.97 -3.84 -16.08
C TYR A 125 -6.98 -4.81 -16.70
N ALA A 126 -7.17 -4.76 -18.02
CA ALA A 126 -8.07 -5.65 -18.73
C ALA A 126 -7.52 -7.08 -18.74
N ALA A 127 -6.23 -7.24 -19.04
CA ALA A 127 -5.53 -8.52 -19.02
C ALA A 127 -5.52 -9.18 -17.63
N CYS A 128 -5.59 -8.37 -16.57
CA CYS A 128 -5.56 -8.81 -15.18
C CYS A 128 -6.93 -8.82 -14.49
N ALA A 129 -8.03 -8.61 -15.23
CA ALA A 129 -9.37 -8.48 -14.65
C ALA A 129 -9.85 -9.72 -13.87
N SER A 130 -9.32 -10.90 -14.19
CA SER A 130 -9.60 -12.15 -13.46
C SER A 130 -8.86 -12.28 -12.13
N GLN A 131 -7.88 -11.42 -11.87
CA GLN A 131 -7.10 -11.44 -10.63
C GLN A 131 -7.76 -10.57 -9.56
N SER A 132 -7.64 -11.01 -8.31
CA SER A 132 -8.17 -10.28 -7.15
C SER A 132 -7.18 -10.25 -5.99
N GLY A 133 -7.43 -9.38 -5.01
CA GLY A 133 -6.57 -9.22 -3.85
C GLY A 133 -5.13 -8.86 -4.22
N ALA A 134 -4.15 -9.50 -3.58
CA ALA A 134 -2.74 -9.25 -3.81
C ALA A 134 -2.24 -9.65 -5.21
N LYS A 135 -2.94 -10.54 -5.93
CA LYS A 135 -2.53 -11.02 -7.26
C LYS A 135 -2.78 -9.99 -8.37
N PHE A 136 -3.80 -9.15 -8.21
CA PHE A 136 -4.13 -8.11 -9.19
C PHE A 136 -2.98 -7.12 -9.43
N PRO A 137 -2.43 -6.44 -8.40
CA PRO A 137 -1.33 -5.49 -8.61
C PRO A 137 -0.07 -6.15 -9.18
N SER A 138 0.25 -7.39 -8.77
CA SER A 138 1.35 -8.18 -9.32
C SER A 138 1.18 -8.44 -10.82
N CYS A 139 -0.01 -8.90 -11.22
CA CYS A 139 -0.32 -9.14 -12.63
C CYS A 139 -0.19 -7.85 -13.44
N VAL A 140 -0.76 -6.75 -12.94
CA VAL A 140 -0.69 -5.44 -13.61
C VAL A 140 0.75 -5.02 -13.82
N GLN A 141 1.59 -5.16 -12.79
CA GLN A 141 3.00 -4.80 -12.86
C GLN A 141 3.76 -5.60 -13.92
N GLN A 142 3.52 -6.91 -14.01
CA GLN A 142 4.13 -7.77 -15.03
C GLN A 142 3.67 -7.47 -16.45
N ARG A 143 2.47 -6.90 -16.61
CA ARG A 143 1.87 -6.56 -17.91
C ARG A 143 2.13 -5.12 -18.35
N LEU A 144 2.60 -4.25 -17.45
CA LEU A 144 2.96 -2.89 -17.83
C LEU A 144 4.28 -2.92 -18.64
N PRO A 145 4.33 -2.25 -19.80
CA PRO A 145 5.58 -2.10 -20.54
C PRO A 145 6.58 -1.30 -19.71
N SER A 146 7.87 -1.63 -19.85
CA SER A 146 8.93 -0.79 -19.32
C SER A 146 8.89 0.58 -20.01
N ALA A 147 9.24 1.63 -19.27
CA ALA A 147 9.25 2.97 -19.82
C ALA A 147 10.45 3.11 -20.77
N ALA A 148 10.25 3.66 -21.97
CA ALA A 148 11.36 3.99 -22.85
C ALA A 148 12.14 5.18 -22.26
N CYS A 149 13.19 4.90 -21.48
CA CYS A 149 13.94 5.92 -20.76
C CYS A 149 14.71 6.91 -21.64
N SER A 150 14.84 6.63 -22.94
CA SER A 150 15.48 7.52 -23.91
C SER A 150 14.72 8.84 -24.13
N THR A 151 13.43 8.92 -23.81
CA THR A 151 12.61 10.13 -23.95
C THR A 151 12.40 10.85 -22.62
N ALA A 152 12.95 10.34 -21.51
CA ALA A 152 12.82 10.95 -20.21
C ALA A 152 13.71 12.20 -20.09
N THR A 153 13.20 13.23 -19.39
CA THR A 153 13.99 14.43 -19.05
C THR A 153 15.29 14.10 -18.32
N ASP A 154 15.25 13.04 -17.51
CA ASP A 154 16.43 12.45 -16.88
C ASP A 154 16.48 10.95 -17.21
N ALA A 155 17.23 10.62 -18.27
CA ALA A 155 17.39 9.25 -18.74
C ALA A 155 18.13 8.36 -17.71
N ALA A 156 19.07 8.92 -16.95
CA ALA A 156 19.84 8.18 -15.95
C ALA A 156 18.96 7.79 -14.75
N LEU A 157 18.17 8.73 -14.24
CA LEU A 157 17.19 8.47 -13.18
C LEU A 157 16.13 7.47 -13.67
N CYS A 158 15.65 7.61 -14.90
CA CYS A 158 14.71 6.65 -15.48
C CYS A 158 15.31 5.24 -15.53
N ALA A 159 16.53 5.08 -16.05
CA ALA A 159 17.22 3.80 -16.14
C ALA A 159 17.47 3.19 -14.74
N GLN A 160 17.80 4.01 -13.74
CA GLN A 160 17.93 3.56 -12.35
C GLN A 160 16.60 2.99 -11.82
N HIS A 161 15.49 3.69 -12.06
CA HIS A 161 14.15 3.23 -11.71
C HIS A 161 13.74 1.97 -12.46
N GLU A 162 14.08 1.85 -13.74
CA GLU A 162 13.82 0.65 -14.53
C GLU A 162 14.59 -0.55 -13.96
N LYS A 163 15.89 -0.38 -13.69
CA LYS A 163 16.73 -1.41 -13.06
C LYS A 163 16.14 -1.86 -11.71
N ALA A 164 15.70 -0.92 -10.87
CA ALA A 164 15.08 -1.26 -9.60
C ALA A 164 13.78 -2.05 -9.76
N ARG A 165 12.93 -1.71 -10.74
CA ARG A 165 11.69 -2.47 -11.03
C ARG A 165 12.00 -3.90 -11.47
N THR A 166 13.01 -4.07 -12.33
CA THR A 166 13.45 -5.40 -12.80
C THR A 166 14.01 -6.23 -11.65
N LEU A 167 14.85 -5.65 -10.79
CA LEU A 167 15.44 -6.34 -9.63
C LEU A 167 14.40 -6.75 -8.59
N CYS A 168 13.30 -5.99 -8.47
CA CYS A 168 12.26 -6.22 -7.47
C CYS A 168 11.00 -6.88 -8.04
N ALA A 169 11.03 -7.38 -9.28
CA ALA A 169 9.86 -7.85 -10.02
C ALA A 169 9.20 -9.11 -9.43
N ASP A 170 9.94 -9.88 -8.65
CA ASP A 170 9.48 -11.09 -7.95
C ASP A 170 8.76 -10.80 -6.63
N ARG A 171 8.90 -9.58 -6.10
CA ARG A 171 8.32 -9.16 -4.81
C ARG A 171 6.97 -8.48 -4.99
N ASN A 172 6.12 -8.56 -3.96
CA ASN A 172 4.77 -8.01 -4.00
C ASN A 172 4.46 -7.14 -2.78
N GLY A 173 3.53 -6.19 -2.94
CA GLY A 173 3.00 -5.41 -1.82
C GLY A 173 4.09 -4.66 -1.04
N PRO A 174 4.10 -4.72 0.31
CA PRO A 174 5.08 -4.04 1.14
C PRO A 174 6.54 -4.42 0.82
N ASP A 175 6.82 -5.68 0.51
CA ASP A 175 8.17 -6.16 0.22
C ASP A 175 8.74 -5.60 -1.08
N HIS A 176 7.86 -5.41 -2.08
CA HIS A 176 8.22 -4.72 -3.31
C HIS A 176 8.61 -3.26 -3.04
N LEU A 177 7.82 -2.55 -2.23
CA LEU A 177 8.09 -1.17 -1.86
C LEU A 177 9.40 -1.04 -1.07
N GLN A 178 9.67 -1.99 -0.17
CA GLN A 178 10.92 -2.01 0.58
C GLN A 178 12.11 -2.28 -0.34
N CYS A 179 12.03 -3.26 -1.24
CA CYS A 179 13.06 -3.53 -2.23
C CYS A 179 13.38 -2.30 -3.10
N LEU A 180 12.34 -1.63 -3.62
CA LEU A 180 12.53 -0.40 -4.39
C LEU A 180 13.23 0.68 -3.57
N ARG A 181 12.88 0.82 -2.28
CA ARG A 181 13.52 1.78 -1.37
C ARG A 181 14.99 1.46 -1.16
N ASP A 182 15.33 0.20 -0.93
CA ASP A 182 16.71 -0.24 -0.69
C ASP A 182 17.58 -0.04 -1.95
N VAL A 183 17.03 -0.30 -3.14
CA VAL A 183 17.75 -0.16 -4.42
C VAL A 183 17.88 1.29 -4.88
N LEU A 184 16.84 2.12 -4.69
CA LEU A 184 16.81 3.51 -5.17
C LEU A 184 17.36 4.53 -4.17
N ALA A 185 17.40 4.18 -2.88
CA ALA A 185 18.01 4.98 -1.83
C ALA A 185 19.01 4.14 -1.02
N PRO A 186 20.08 3.61 -1.64
CA PRO A 186 21.08 2.85 -0.92
C PRO A 186 21.88 3.81 -0.02
N GLY A 187 21.56 3.81 1.27
CA GLY A 187 22.30 4.52 2.30
C GLY A 187 21.91 6.00 2.47
N LYS A 188 21.16 6.26 3.54
CA LYS A 188 21.45 7.41 4.40
C LYS A 188 22.10 6.87 5.67
#